data_AF-A0A523HYQ4-F1
#
_entry.id   AF-A0A523HYQ4-F1
#
_cell.length_a   1.000
_cell.length_b   1.000
_cell.length_c   1.000
_cell.angle_alpha   90.00
_cell.angle_beta   90.00
_cell.angle_gamma   90.00
#
_symmetry.space_group_name_H-M   'P 1'
#
loop_
_entity.id
_entity.type
_entity.pdbx_description
1 polymer ?
#
loop_
_entity_poly.entity_id
_entity_poly.type
_entity_poly.pdbx_seq_one_letter_code
_entity_poly.pdbx_strand_id
1 'polypeptide(L)' 'MENQGTTHFHMLFLDGIYTKNKQGLIRFKRTIAPNQQELAILVHSISHRVARYLERQGILERDEENSYLQLDGIDEEP' A
#
# COMPACT_ATOMS: atom_id res chain seq x y z
N MET A 1 -27.96 -5.56 -11.25
CA MET A 1 -27.22 -4.65 -10.37
C MET A 1 -25.91 -5.33 -10.03
N GLU A 2 -24.87 -5.03 -10.79
CA GLU A 2 -23.54 -5.59 -10.58
C GLU A 2 -23.00 -5.00 -9.27
N ASN A 3 -22.71 -5.87 -8.31
CA ASN A 3 -22.15 -5.46 -7.03
C ASN A 3 -20.66 -5.18 -7.28
N GLN A 4 -20.33 -3.95 -7.68
CA GLN A 4 -18.94 -3.52 -7.84
C GLN A 4 -18.31 -3.41 -6.45
N GLY A 5 -17.70 -4.49 -5.97
CA GLY A 5 -16.91 -4.47 -4.75
C GLY A 5 -15.71 -3.54 -4.93
N THR A 6 -15.61 -2.48 -4.14
CA THR A 6 -14.46 -1.58 -4.17
C THR A 6 -13.28 -2.23 -3.45
N THR A 7 -12.13 -2.30 -4.12
CA THR A 7 -10.89 -2.77 -3.49
C THR A 7 -10.26 -1.61 -2.73
N HIS A 8 -10.05 -1.80 -1.42
CA HIS A 8 -9.37 -0.82 -0.58
C HIS A 8 -8.17 -1.49 0.11
N PHE A 9 -7.12 -0.71 0.35
CA PHE A 9 -5.93 -1.15 1.06
C PHE A 9 -5.84 -0.45 2.41
N HIS A 10 -5.84 -1.22 3.50
CA HIS A 10 -5.45 -0.72 4.81
C HIS A 10 -3.95 -0.92 5.00
N MET A 11 -3.24 0.15 5.39
CA MET A 11 -1.81 0.10 5.68
C MET A 11 -1.59 0.41 7.17
N LEU A 12 -0.79 -0.42 7.83
CA LEU A 12 -0.35 -0.20 9.21
C LEU A 12 1.17 -0.03 9.20
N PHE A 13 1.65 1.03 9.84
CA PHE A 13 3.07 1.31 9.98
C PHE A 13 3.49 1.21 11.43
N LEU A 14 4.64 0.58 11.67
CA LEU A 14 5.23 0.53 13.01
C LEU A 14 5.84 1.89 13.33
N ASP A 15 5.59 2.37 14.55
CA ASP A 15 6.25 3.55 15.12
C ASP A 15 7.73 3.32 15.44
N GLY A 16 8.14 2.05 15.54
CA GLY A 16 9.50 1.67 15.86
C GLY A 16 9.61 0.22 16.27
N ILE A 17 10.81 -0.16 16.70
CA ILE A 17 11.14 -1.50 17.17
C ILE A 17 11.82 -1.42 18.54
N TYR A 18 11.63 -2.43 19.36
CA TYR A 18 12.42 -2.61 20.57
C TYR A 18 13.68 -3.42 20.25
N THR A 19 14.84 -2.90 20.65
CA THR A 19 16.12 -3.60 20.48
C THR A 19 16.85 -3.74 21.81
N LYS A 20 17.61 -4.82 21.96
CA LYS A 20 18.46 -5.04 23.13
C LYS A 20 19.88 -4.57 22.82
N ASN A 21 20.45 -3.71 23.67
CA ASN A 21 21.85 -3.30 23.51
C ASN A 21 22.81 -4.39 24.01
N LYS A 22 24.12 -4.18 23.81
CA LYS A 22 25.18 -5.12 24.25
C LYS A 22 25.19 -5.40 25.76
N GLN A 23 24.63 -4.49 26.56
CA GLN A 23 24.54 -4.60 28.02
C GLN A 23 23.22 -5.25 28.47
N GLY A 24 22.37 -5.67 27.52
CA GLY A 24 21.11 -6.33 27.80
C GLY A 24 19.91 -5.40 28.05
N LEU A 25 20.09 -4.08 27.94
CA LEU A 25 19.01 -3.10 28.13
C LEU A 25 18.13 -3.02 26.88
N ILE A 26 16.81 -3.04 27.08
CA ILE A 26 15.81 -2.85 26.02
C ILE A 26 15.65 -1.35 25.76
N ARG A 27 15.72 -0.94 24.49
CA ARG A 27 15.50 0.43 24.05
C ARG A 27 14.54 0.47 22.86
N PHE A 28 13.61 1.41 22.90
CA PHE A 28 12.78 1.72 21.74
C PHE A 28 13.60 2.50 20.70
N LYS A 29 13.62 2.01 19.46
CA LYS A 29 14.20 2.70 18.31
C LYS A 29 13.06 3.04 17.36
N ARG A 30 12.76 4.34 17.25
CA ARG A 30 11.74 4.87 16.34
C ARG A 30 12.15 4.62 14.89
N THR A 31 11.19 4.23 14.07
CA THR A 31 11.31 4.16 12.61
C THR A 31 10.94 5.52 12.02
N ILE A 32 11.49 5.82 10.84
CA ILE A 32 11.08 7.00 10.08
C ILE A 32 9.73 6.66 9.45
N ALA A 33 8.75 7.56 9.60
CA ALA A 33 7.48 7.43 8.92
C ALA A 33 7.69 7.55 7.41
N PRO A 34 7.08 6.69 6.58
CA PRO A 34 7.17 6.82 5.13
C PRO A 34 6.54 8.14 4.68
N ASN A 35 7.07 8.72 3.62
CA ASN A 35 6.46 9.89 2.99
C ASN A 35 5.35 9.48 2.00
N GLN A 36 4.55 10.46 1.58
CA GLN A 36 3.42 10.25 0.68
C GLN A 36 3.82 9.61 -0.66
N GLN A 37 4.99 9.97 -1.21
CA GLN A 37 5.47 9.40 -2.48
C GLN A 37 5.84 7.92 -2.32
N GLU A 38 6.51 7.55 -1.23
CA GLU A 38 6.82 6.16 -0.89
C GLU A 38 5.55 5.33 -0.73
N LEU A 39 4.53 5.90 -0.09
CA LEU A 39 3.22 5.26 0.05
C LEU A 39 2.53 5.07 -1.30
N ALA A 40 2.50 6.09 -2.15
CA ALA A 40 1.90 6.02 -3.47
C ALA A 40 2.55 4.93 -4.34
N ILE A 41 3.89 4.88 -4.37
CA ILE A 41 4.64 3.85 -5.11
C ILE A 41 4.33 2.45 -4.58
N LEU A 42 4.24 2.29 -3.26
CA LEU A 42 3.95 1.01 -2.63
C LEU A 42 2.53 0.54 -2.97
N VAL A 43 1.53 1.42 -2.81
CA VAL A 43 0.13 1.12 -3.14
C VAL A 43 0.00 0.77 -4.62
N HIS A 44 0.59 1.55 -5.51
CA HIS A 44 0.58 1.27 -6.95
C HIS A 44 1.17 -0.11 -7.26
N SER A 45 2.33 -0.44 -6.67
CA SER A 45 3.00 -1.73 -6.86
C SER A 45 2.17 -2.92 -6.37
N ILE A 46 1.51 -2.79 -5.22
CA ILE A 46 0.63 -3.83 -4.67
C ILE A 46 -0.60 -3.99 -5.56
N SER A 47 -1.22 -2.88 -5.95
CA SER A 47 -2.42 -2.84 -6.80
C SER A 47 -2.19 -3.53 -8.12
N HIS A 48 -1.08 -3.20 -8.79
CA HIS A 48 -0.70 -3.83 -10.04
C HIS A 48 -0.45 -5.34 -9.89
N ARG A 49 0.16 -5.78 -8.77
CA ARG A 49 0.36 -7.21 -8.50
C ARG A 49 -0.96 -7.95 -8.26
N VAL A 50 -1.88 -7.36 -7.49
CA VAL A 50 -3.21 -7.92 -7.22
C VAL A 50 -4.01 -8.01 -8.52
N ALA A 51 -4.05 -6.93 -9.31
CA ALA A 51 -4.76 -6.91 -10.58
C ALA A 51 -4.24 -7.99 -11.54
N ARG A 52 -2.91 -8.08 -11.74
CA ARG A 52 -2.30 -9.12 -12.58
C ARG A 52 -2.60 -10.54 -12.10
N TYR A 53 -2.71 -10.74 -10.78
CA TYR A 53 -3.12 -12.03 -10.24
C TYR A 53 -4.57 -12.34 -10.60
N LEU A 54 -5.48 -11.39 -10.41
CA LEU A 54 -6.90 -11.55 -10.73
C LEU A 54 -7.15 -11.78 -12.23
N GLU A 55 -6.39 -11.13 -13.10
CA GLU A 55 -6.42 -11.38 -14.54
C GLU A 55 -6.05 -12.81 -14.89
N ARG A 56 -4.97 -13.33 -14.30
CA ARG A 56 -4.56 -14.73 -14.50
C ARG A 56 -5.58 -15.73 -13.97
N GLN A 57 -6.43 -15.32 -13.02
CA GLN A 57 -7.52 -16.16 -12.52
C GLN A 57 -8.81 -16.02 -13.36
N GLY A 58 -8.83 -15.14 -14.37
CA GLY A 58 -10.02 -14.85 -15.17
C GLY A 58 -11.11 -14.07 -14.43
N ILE A 59 -10.76 -13.42 -13.31
CA ILE A 59 -11.68 -12.67 -12.44
C ILE A 59 -11.73 -11.19 -12.86
N LEU A 60 -10.65 -10.69 -13.47
CA LEU A 60 -10.52 -9.32 -13.93
C LEU A 60 -10.10 -9.32 -15.41
N GLU A 61 -10.76 -8.51 -16.24
CA GLU A 61 -10.29 -8.21 -17.59
C GLU A 61 -9.51 -6.90 -17.59
N ARG A 62 -8.45 -6.83 -18.42
CA ARG A 62 -7.63 -5.64 -18.55
C ARG A 62 -8.40 -4.58 -19.33
N ASP A 63 -8.75 -3.49 -18.66
CA ASP A 63 -9.17 -2.27 -19.34
C ASP A 63 -7.90 -1.45 -19.66
N GLU A 64 -7.59 -1.27 -20.94
CA GLU A 64 -6.37 -0.57 -21.38
C GLU A 64 -6.39 0.93 -21.04
N GLU A 65 -7.58 1.49 -20.75
CA GLU A 65 -7.74 2.91 -20.41
C GLU A 65 -7.59 3.20 -18.91
N ASN A 66 -7.76 2.19 -18.03
CA ASN A 66 -7.67 2.34 -16.58
C ASN A 66 -6.42 1.66 -16.02
N SER A 67 -5.37 2.44 -15.77
CA SER A 67 -4.27 1.97 -14.93
C SER A 67 -4.83 1.60 -13.55
N TYR A 68 -4.68 0.33 -13.15
CA TYR A 68 -5.44 -0.36 -12.06
C TYR A 68 -5.60 0.37 -10.72
N LEU A 69 -4.85 1.44 -10.48
CA LEU A 69 -5.18 2.50 -9.54
C LEU A 69 -4.47 3.77 -10.00
N GLN A 70 -5.22 4.69 -10.62
CA GLN A 70 -4.84 6.09 -10.72
C GLN A 70 -5.00 6.68 -9.31
N LEU A 71 -3.89 7.10 -8.72
CA LEU A 71 -3.86 7.83 -7.45
C LEU A 71 -4.13 9.32 -7.68
N ASP A 72 -4.95 9.64 -8.67
CA ASP A 72 -5.29 11.02 -9.04
C ASP A 72 -6.27 11.51 -7.95
N GLY A 73 -5.75 12.32 -7.02
CA GLY A 73 -6.52 12.78 -5.85
C GLY A 73 -5.81 12.67 -4.50
N ILE A 74 -4.52 12.30 -4.41
CA ILE A 74 -3.76 12.54 -3.17
C ILE A 74 -3.35 14.03 -3.00
N ASP A 75 -3.82 14.91 -3.90
CA ASP A 75 -3.59 16.36 -3.88
C ASP A 75 -4.88 17.18 -3.62
N GLU A 76 -5.81 16.69 -2.78
CA GLU A 76 -6.91 17.51 -2.22
C GLU A 76 -7.00 17.29 -0.70
N GLU A 77 -6.94 18.24 0.25
CA GLU A 77 -6.54 19.65 0.45
C GLU A 77 -6.68 19.89 2.00
N PRO A 78 -6.09 20.88 2.74
CA PRO A 78 -5.29 22.06 2.36
C PRO A 78 -3.88 22.18 2.97
#